data_AF-D8JUJ0-F1
#
_entry.id   AF-D8JUJ0-F1
#
_cell.length_a   1.000
_cell.length_b   1.000
_cell.length_c   1.000
_cell.angle_alpha   90.00
_cell.angle_beta   90.00
_cell.angle_gamma   90.00
#
_symmetry.space_group_name_H-M   'P 1'
#
loop_
_entity.id
_entity.type
_entity.pdbx_description
1 polymer ?
#
loop_
_entity_poly.entity_id
_entity_poly.type
_entity_poly.pdbx_seq_one_letter_code
_entity_poly.pdbx_strand_id
1 'polypeptide(L)'
;MLSLDPPIPGFTTWDAKGHGFGFVGATVSERVRGHVKRSLITTVIERGEAERLLQIIAQKAPLPHLTFWIEPVESFGRLQALKPTSTHPADRAAHQ
;
A
#
# COMPACT_ATOMS: atom_id res chain seq x y z
N MET A 1 -14.24 -0.08 -3.68
CA MET A 1 -12.94 -0.77 -3.85
C MET A 1 -13.05 -2.27 -3.62
N LEU A 2 -13.69 -2.75 -2.54
CA LEU A 2 -13.83 -4.19 -2.24
C LEU A 2 -14.76 -4.98 -3.18
N SER A 3 -15.51 -4.30 -4.05
CA SER A 3 -16.47 -4.91 -5.00
C SER A 3 -16.01 -4.81 -6.46
N LEU A 4 -14.71 -4.62 -6.71
CA LEU A 4 -14.19 -4.65 -8.08
C LEU A 4 -14.10 -6.09 -8.59
N ASP A 5 -14.32 -6.27 -9.89
CA ASP A 5 -14.15 -7.53 -10.61
C ASP A 5 -13.13 -7.34 -11.76
N PRO A 6 -11.95 -7.98 -11.70
CA PRO A 6 -11.47 -8.84 -10.62
C PRO A 6 -11.18 -8.04 -9.33
N PRO A 7 -11.17 -8.71 -8.16
CA PRO A 7 -10.86 -8.06 -6.90
C PRO A 7 -9.44 -7.49 -6.91
N ILE A 8 -9.28 -6.29 -6.33
CA ILE A 8 -7.95 -5.73 -6.11
C ILE A 8 -7.18 -6.67 -5.16
N PRO A 9 -5.90 -6.98 -5.44
CA PRO A 9 -5.02 -7.61 -4.47
C PRO A 9 -5.01 -6.87 -3.13
N GLY A 10 -4.52 -7.53 -2.08
CA GLY A 10 -4.42 -6.92 -0.75
C GLY A 10 -3.81 -5.51 -0.81
N PHE A 11 -4.40 -4.59 -0.07
CA PHE A 11 -3.92 -3.22 0.04
C PHE A 11 -3.67 -2.88 1.52
N THR A 12 -2.79 -1.92 1.73
CA THR A 12 -2.50 -1.34 3.04
C THR A 12 -3.00 0.10 3.07
N THR A 13 -3.43 0.57 4.23
CA THR A 13 -3.82 1.97 4.41
C THR A 13 -3.07 2.58 5.58
N TRP A 14 -2.81 3.87 5.50
CA TRP A 14 -2.28 4.65 6.62
C TRP A 14 -2.77 6.09 6.59
N ASP A 15 -2.92 6.67 7.78
CA ASP A 15 -3.23 8.09 7.95
C ASP A 15 -2.01 8.95 7.56
N ALA A 16 -2.26 10.07 6.88
CA ALA A 16 -1.23 11.03 6.50
C ALA A 16 -1.70 12.48 6.65
N LYS A 17 -0.75 13.40 6.54
CA LYS A 17 -0.98 14.85 6.54
C LYS A 17 -0.60 15.41 5.18
N GLY A 18 -1.56 16.03 4.49
CA GLY A 18 -1.35 16.68 3.21
C GLY A 18 -0.99 18.15 3.37
N HIS A 19 0.04 18.59 2.66
CA HIS A 19 0.51 19.97 2.60
C HIS A 19 0.57 20.43 1.12
N GLY A 20 0.32 21.71 0.83
CA GLY A 20 0.77 22.32 -0.45
C GLY A 20 -0.22 22.50 -1.61
N PHE A 21 -1.46 21.98 -1.58
CA PHE A 21 -2.42 22.14 -2.70
C PHE A 21 -3.52 23.19 -2.50
N GLY A 22 -3.30 24.12 -1.56
CA GLY A 22 -4.31 25.10 -1.16
C GLY A 22 -5.38 24.49 -0.25
N PHE A 23 -6.00 25.34 0.58
CA PHE A 23 -7.02 24.94 1.55
C PHE A 23 -8.44 25.10 1.00
N VAL A 24 -8.59 25.08 -0.33
CA VAL A 24 -9.91 25.13 -0.97
C VAL A 24 -10.67 23.86 -0.55
N GLY A 25 -11.78 24.03 0.16
CA GLY A 25 -12.54 22.93 0.77
C GLY A 25 -12.06 22.44 2.14
N ALA A 26 -10.95 22.95 2.69
CA ALA A 26 -10.49 22.57 4.02
C ALA A 26 -11.37 23.18 5.13
N THR A 27 -11.52 22.47 6.24
CA THR A 27 -12.19 23.01 7.44
C THR A 27 -11.37 24.15 8.06
N VAL A 28 -12.00 24.96 8.92
CA VAL A 28 -11.30 26.02 9.67
C VAL A 28 -10.13 25.45 10.48
N SER A 29 -10.34 24.31 11.14
CA SER A 29 -9.30 23.62 11.91
C SER A 29 -8.10 23.19 11.06
N GLU A 30 -8.32 22.75 9.83
CA GLU A 30 -7.25 22.33 8.91
C GLU A 30 -6.45 23.53 8.38
N ARG A 31 -7.11 24.66 8.13
CA ARG A 31 -6.43 25.92 7.79
C ARG A 31 -5.49 26.38 8.91
N VAL A 32 -5.96 26.33 10.16
CA VAL A 32 -5.14 26.71 11.34
C VAL A 32 -3.96 25.77 11.54
N ARG A 33 -4.15 24.45 11.32
CA ARG A 33 -3.09 23.44 11.49
C ARG A 33 -2.06 23.41 10.36
N GLY A 34 -2.31 24.10 9.25
CA GLY A 34 -1.41 24.11 8.08
C GLY A 34 -1.35 22.78 7.32
N HIS A 35 -2.28 21.84 7.58
CA HIS A 35 -2.37 20.56 6.89
C HIS A 35 -3.79 20.00 6.89
N VAL A 36 -4.08 19.17 5.89
CA VAL A 36 -5.37 18.48 5.72
C VAL A 36 -5.20 17.00 6.05
N LYS A 37 -6.18 16.38 6.71
CA LYS A 37 -6.12 14.93 6.96
C LYS A 37 -6.22 14.18 5.63
N ARG A 38 -5.31 13.25 5.39
CA ARG A 38 -5.29 12.39 4.19
C ARG A 38 -5.27 10.92 4.61
N SER A 39 -5.79 10.07 3.75
CA SER A 39 -5.62 8.62 3.82
C SER A 39 -4.86 8.19 2.58
N LEU A 40 -3.82 7.38 2.77
CA LEU A 40 -3.08 6.76 1.68
C LEU A 40 -3.52 5.30 1.59
N ILE A 41 -3.73 4.86 0.35
CA ILE A 41 -4.02 3.47 0.02
C ILE A 41 -2.89 2.99 -0.86
N THR A 42 -2.23 1.90 -0.48
CA THR A 42 -1.10 1.34 -1.21
C THR A 42 -1.30 -0.14 -1.48
N THR A 43 -0.86 -0.59 -2.65
CA THR A 43 -0.91 -2.00 -3.03
C THR A 43 0.25 -2.30 -3.96
N VAL A 44 0.73 -3.53 -3.93
CA VAL A 44 1.76 -4.03 -4.86
C VAL A 44 1.08 -4.94 -5.85
N ILE A 45 1.07 -4.51 -7.11
CA ILE A 45 0.36 -5.16 -8.21
C ILE A 45 1.17 -5.04 -9.50
N GLU A 46 0.83 -5.86 -10.48
CA GLU A 46 1.37 -5.76 -11.83
C GLU A 46 1.06 -4.40 -12.47
N ARG A 47 1.99 -3.92 -13.31
CA ARG A 47 1.87 -2.60 -13.93
C ARG A 47 0.57 -2.43 -14.73
N GLY A 48 0.18 -3.44 -15.50
CA GLY A 48 -1.07 -3.40 -16.28
C GLY A 48 -2.32 -3.30 -15.40
N GLU A 49 -2.31 -3.96 -14.24
CA GLU A 49 -3.42 -3.89 -13.28
C GLU A 49 -3.48 -2.52 -12.58
N ALA A 50 -2.33 -1.87 -12.34
CA ALA A 50 -2.31 -0.52 -11.78
C ALA A 50 -2.99 0.50 -12.71
N GLU A 51 -2.68 0.47 -13.99
CA GLU A 51 -3.29 1.36 -14.99
C GLU A 51 -4.80 1.13 -15.08
N ARG A 52 -5.23 -0.13 -15.15
CA ARG A 52 -6.64 -0.51 -15.15
C ARG A 52 -7.36 -0.02 -13.88
N LEU A 53 -6.76 -0.20 -12.71
CA LEU A 53 -7.34 0.23 -11.45
C LEU A 53 -7.51 1.75 -11.40
N LEU A 54 -6.52 2.52 -11.86
CA LEU A 54 -6.60 3.97 -11.92
C LEU A 54 -7.73 4.45 -12.85
N GLN A 55 -7.95 3.79 -13.99
CA GLN A 55 -9.09 4.08 -14.86
C GLN A 55 -10.42 3.83 -14.17
N ILE A 56 -10.56 2.71 -13.47
CA ILE A 56 -11.77 2.38 -12.71
C ILE A 56 -12.02 3.41 -11.59
N ILE A 57 -10.97 3.81 -10.87
CA ILE A 57 -11.06 4.82 -9.82
C ILE A 57 -11.51 6.16 -10.41
N ALA A 58 -10.88 6.60 -11.51
CA ALA A 58 -11.23 7.85 -12.18
C ALA A 58 -12.70 7.87 -12.66
N GLN A 59 -13.22 6.73 -13.12
CA GLN A 59 -14.62 6.61 -13.57
C GLN A 59 -15.63 6.57 -12.41
N LYS A 60 -15.29 5.89 -11.30
CA LYS A 60 -16.25 5.60 -10.21
C LYS A 60 -16.17 6.57 -9.04
N ALA A 61 -15.07 7.31 -8.90
CA ALA A 61 -14.82 8.17 -7.74
C ALA A 61 -14.57 9.62 -8.20
N PRO A 62 -15.61 10.48 -8.24
CA PRO A 62 -15.42 11.91 -8.40
C PRO A 62 -14.93 12.51 -7.06
N LEU A 63 -13.73 12.11 -6.63
CA LEU A 63 -13.09 12.64 -5.43
C LEU A 63 -12.24 13.86 -5.81
N PRO A 64 -12.61 15.07 -5.35
CA PRO A 64 -11.79 16.24 -5.61
C PRO A 64 -10.40 16.05 -4.98
N HIS A 65 -9.37 16.41 -5.73
CA HIS A 65 -7.96 16.35 -5.29
C HIS A 65 -7.45 14.95 -4.92
N LEU A 66 -7.95 13.91 -5.59
CA LEU A 66 -7.32 12.59 -5.56
C LEU A 66 -6.01 12.64 -6.36
N THR A 67 -4.91 12.27 -5.72
CA THR A 67 -3.58 12.19 -6.35
C THR A 67 -3.09 10.76 -6.26
N PHE A 68 -2.40 10.31 -7.30
CA PHE A 68 -1.76 9.01 -7.34
C PHE A 68 -0.34 9.15 -7.87
N TRP A 69 0.50 8.16 -7.54
CA TRP A 69 1.79 7.95 -8.15
C TRP A 69 2.06 6.44 -8.18
N ILE A 70 2.98 6.01 -9.04
CA ILE A 70 3.41 4.60 -9.16
C ILE A 70 4.91 4.58 -8.93
N GLU A 71 5.36 3.74 -8.00
CA GLU A 71 6.77 3.51 -7.74
C GLU A 71 7.14 2.08 -8.21
N PRO A 72 8.35 1.88 -8.79
CA PRO A 72 8.81 0.55 -9.14
C PRO A 72 9.09 -0.29 -7.88
N VAL A 73 8.63 -1.53 -7.88
CA VAL A 73 8.91 -2.50 -6.82
C VAL A 73 9.90 -3.53 -7.36
N GLU A 74 11.12 -3.52 -6.84
CA GLU A 74 12.17 -4.46 -7.28
C GLU A 74 11.93 -5.90 -6.81
N SER A 75 11.33 -6.06 -5.62
CA SER A 75 10.97 -7.36 -5.07
C SER A 75 9.83 -7.22 -4.07
N PHE A 76 8.95 -8.23 -4.02
CA PHE A 76 7.84 -8.31 -3.09
C PHE A 76 7.63 -9.74 -2.63
N GLY A 77 7.42 -9.94 -1.33
CA GLY A 77 7.22 -11.25 -0.75
C GLY A 77 6.83 -11.19 0.71
N ARG A 78 6.43 -12.33 1.25
CA ARG A 78 6.19 -12.50 2.69
C ARG A 78 7.44 -13.09 3.31
N LEU A 79 8.01 -12.39 4.28
CA LEU A 79 9.04 -12.97 5.14
C LEU A 79 8.40 -14.06 6.01
N GLN A 80 9.08 -15.19 6.08
CA GLN A 80 8.75 -16.27 7.00
C GLN A 80 9.89 -16.40 8.00
N ALA A 81 9.58 -16.80 9.24
CA ALA A 81 10.62 -17.06 10.23
C ALA A 81 11.57 -18.13 9.70
N LEU A 82 12.88 -17.84 9.75
CA LEU A 82 13.89 -18.82 9.41
C LEU A 82 13.84 -19.94 10.46
N LYS A 83 13.68 -21.18 10.02
CA LYS A 83 13.93 -22.32 10.91
C LYS A 83 15.42 -22.31 11.26
N PRO A 84 15.80 -22.29 12.55
CA PRO A 84 17.21 -22.42 12.91
C PRO A 84 17.73 -23.75 12.34
N THR A 85 18.79 -23.67 11.53
CA THR A 85 19.46 -24.84 10.99
C THR A 85 20.15 -25.55 12.15
N SER A 86 19.59 -26.66 12.62
CA SER A 86 20.27 -27.54 13.56
C SER A 86 21.36 -28.31 12.79
N THR A 87 22.53 -27.69 12.63
CA THR A 87 23.75 -28.42 12.23
C THR A 87 24.58 -28.65 13.48
N HIS A 88 24.13 -29.55 14.35
CA HIS A 88 24.98 -30.03 15.44
C HIS A 88 25.60 -31.38 15.04
N PRO A 89 26.94 -31.51 15.01
CA PRO A 89 27.61 -32.72 14.55
C PRO A 89 27.42 -33.96 15.44
N ALA A 90 26.72 -33.87 16.58
CA ALA A 90 26.47 -35.01 17.46
C ALA A 90 25.40 -35.99 16.95
N ASP A 91 24.51 -35.60 16.03
CA ASP A 91 23.41 -36.46 15.53
C ASP A 91 23.87 -37.52 14.52
N ARG A 92 25.12 -37.45 14.06
CA ARG A 92 25.71 -38.40 13.10
C ARG A 92 26.31 -39.66 13.73
N ALA A 93 26.48 -39.69 15.05
CA ALA A 93 27.21 -40.76 15.74
C ALA A 93 26.32 -41.86 16.35
N ALA A 94 24.99 -41.77 16.26
CA ALA A 94 24.07 -42.72 16.90
C ALA A 94 23.59 -43.88 16.00
N HIS A 95 24.10 -44.00 14.77
CA HIS A 95 23.65 -45.02 13.80
C HIS A 95 24.78 -45.80 13.11
N GLN A 96 25.94 -45.97 13.77
CA GLN A 96 26.96 -46.93 13.34
C GLN A 96 27.22 -47.95 14.44
#